data_AF-A0A1F3GT80-F1
#
_entry.id   AF-A0A1F3GT80-F1
#
_cell.length_a   1.000
_cell.length_b   1.000
_cell.length_c   1.000
_cell.angle_alpha   90.00
_cell.angle_beta   90.00
_cell.angle_gamma   90.00
#
_symmetry.space_group_name_H-M   'P 1'
#
loop_
_entity.id
_entity.type
_entity.pdbx_description
1 polymer ?
#
loop_
_entity_poly.entity_id
_entity_poly.type
_entity_poly.pdbx_seq_one_letter_code
_entity_poly.pdbx_strand_id
1 'polypeptide(L)'
;MKKIKNYFYLIVGILSVLFAFTHAMNGHLTLLTEIDKTSLDQATKTIIRYVWHIITAENLIFGVALIFMAFYREREKVRIVAWLIAVVLLTRWFVILIFTLMHDSASLTAVVTDTIAIILLVVLLLLGARVKDK
;
A
#
# COMPACT_ATOMS: atom_id res chain seq x y z
N MET A 1 -3.30 -29.47 -7.11
CA MET A 1 -2.75 -28.10 -7.11
C MET A 1 -3.88 -27.09 -7.17
N LYS A 2 -3.96 -26.11 -6.26
CA LYS A 2 -4.98 -25.04 -6.36
C LYS A 2 -4.66 -24.19 -7.60
N LYS A 3 -5.48 -24.30 -8.66
CA LYS A 3 -5.34 -23.50 -9.88
C LYS A 3 -5.58 -22.02 -9.54
N ILE A 4 -4.68 -21.13 -9.94
CA ILE A 4 -4.85 -19.68 -9.79
C ILE A 4 -6.16 -19.28 -10.47
N LYS A 5 -7.02 -18.58 -9.72
CA LYS A 5 -8.33 -18.12 -10.18
C LYS A 5 -8.28 -16.68 -10.63
N ASN A 6 -7.47 -15.85 -9.98
CA ASN A 6 -7.36 -14.43 -10.33
C ASN A 6 -5.90 -13.98 -10.37
N TYR A 7 -5.33 -13.89 -11.58
CA TYR A 7 -3.94 -13.47 -11.77
C TYR A 7 -3.71 -12.00 -11.38
N PHE A 8 -4.72 -11.14 -11.52
CA PHE A 8 -4.60 -9.75 -11.10
C PHE A 8 -4.42 -9.66 -9.58
N TYR A 9 -5.24 -10.37 -8.80
CA TYR A 9 -5.06 -10.41 -7.35
C TYR A 9 -3.72 -11.00 -6.94
N LEU A 10 -3.22 -12.02 -7.66
CA LEU A 10 -1.89 -12.57 -7.38
C LEU A 10 -0.78 -11.53 -7.61
N ILE A 11 -0.82 -10.84 -8.76
CA ILE A 11 0.17 -9.83 -9.12
C ILE A 11 0.14 -8.67 -8.14
N VAL A 12 -1.05 -8.09 -7.88
CA VAL A 12 -1.20 -6.98 -6.91
C VAL A 12 -0.78 -7.43 -5.52
N GLY A 13 -1.09 -8.67 -5.15
CA GLY A 13 -0.69 -9.25 -3.88
C GLY A 13 0.83 -9.31 -3.71
N ILE A 14 1.53 -9.84 -4.71
CA ILE A 14 3.01 -9.88 -4.73
C ILE A 14 3.60 -8.47 -4.70
N LEU A 15 3.09 -7.56 -5.53
CA LEU A 15 3.55 -6.17 -5.57
C LEU A 15 3.36 -5.47 -4.21
N SER A 16 2.24 -5.71 -3.52
CA SER A 16 1.97 -5.11 -2.22
C SER A 16 2.92 -5.64 -1.14
N VAL A 17 3.27 -6.93 -1.16
CA VAL A 17 4.31 -7.49 -0.28
C VAL A 17 5.68 -6.87 -0.57
N LEU A 18 6.05 -6.73 -1.84
CA LEU A 18 7.29 -6.07 -2.24
C LEU A 18 7.31 -4.61 -1.77
N PHE A 19 6.21 -3.88 -1.95
CA PHE A 19 6.09 -2.50 -1.48
C PHE A 19 6.13 -2.36 0.03
N ALA A 20 5.64 -3.34 0.80
CA ALA A 20 5.82 -3.34 2.24
C ALA A 20 7.31 -3.38 2.61
N PHE A 21 8.07 -4.28 1.98
CA PHE A 21 9.52 -4.40 2.23
C PHE A 21 10.28 -3.13 1.79
N THR A 22 10.02 -2.63 0.57
CA THR A 22 10.71 -1.44 0.07
C THR A 22 10.32 -0.18 0.84
N HIS A 23 9.07 -0.07 1.31
CA HIS A 23 8.62 1.04 2.15
C HIS A 23 9.31 1.04 3.53
N ALA A 24 9.39 -0.13 4.18
CA ALA A 24 10.12 -0.26 5.44
C ALA A 24 11.60 0.11 5.28
N MET A 25 12.24 -0.43 4.23
CA MET A 25 13.64 -0.15 3.92
C MET A 25 13.87 1.34 3.61
N ASN A 26 13.02 1.95 2.79
CA ASN A 26 13.10 3.38 2.46
C ASN A 26 13.05 4.25 3.72
N GLY A 27 12.14 3.93 4.65
CA GLY A 27 12.05 4.67 5.92
C GLY A 27 13.33 4.60 6.72
N HIS A 28 13.92 3.41 6.84
CA HIS A 28 15.18 3.24 7.56
C HIS A 28 16.32 4.03 6.91
N LEU A 29 16.42 4.00 5.59
CA LEU A 29 17.47 4.68 4.84
C LEU A 29 17.31 6.21 4.77
N THR A 30 16.10 6.73 5.07
CA THR A 30 15.77 8.15 4.92
C THR A 30 15.19 8.71 6.23
N LEU A 31 13.87 8.83 6.31
CA LEU A 31 13.14 9.52 7.38
C LEU A 31 13.56 9.07 8.78
N LEU A 32 13.64 7.76 9.03
CA LEU A 32 13.86 7.24 10.38
C LEU A 32 15.30 7.50 10.87
N THR A 33 16.27 7.50 9.95
CA THR A 33 17.64 7.90 10.26
C THR A 33 17.74 9.41 10.49
N GLU A 34 17.02 10.22 9.71
CA GLU A 34 17.04 11.68 9.88
C GLU A 34 16.38 12.12 11.20
N ILE A 35 15.23 11.54 11.57
CA ILE A 35 14.59 11.87 12.84
C ILE A 35 15.46 11.47 14.05
N ASP A 36 16.32 10.45 13.94
CA ASP A 36 17.24 10.11 15.03
C ASP A 36 18.25 11.22 15.32
N LYS A 37 18.64 11.99 14.29
CA LYS A 37 19.56 13.13 14.40
C LYS A 37 18.90 14.41 14.93
N THR A 38 17.58 14.47 14.99
CA THR A 38 16.85 15.65 15.49
C THR A 38 16.84 15.74 17.02
N SER A 39 16.58 16.95 17.53
CA SER A 39 16.37 17.22 18.97
C SER A 39 14.95 16.90 19.47
N LEU A 40 14.12 16.23 18.67
CA LEU A 40 12.77 15.80 19.08
C LEU A 40 12.84 14.88 20.30
N ASP A 41 11.82 14.95 21.16
CA ASP A 41 11.70 14.03 22.28
C ASP A 41 11.42 12.60 21.79
N GLN A 42 11.68 11.61 22.65
CA GLN A 42 11.53 10.22 22.26
C GLN A 42 10.08 9.82 21.96
N ALA A 43 9.09 10.41 22.63
CA ALA A 43 7.70 10.08 22.34
C ALA A 43 7.32 10.53 20.92
N THR A 44 7.71 11.74 20.53
CA THR A 44 7.50 12.23 19.15
C THR A 44 8.23 11.36 18.12
N LYS A 45 9.49 10.98 18.38
CA LYS A 45 10.25 10.04 17.52
C LYS A 45 9.57 8.68 17.39
N THR A 46 8.98 8.15 18.46
CA THR A 46 8.21 6.90 18.44
C THR A 46 6.93 7.03 17.61
N ILE A 47 6.23 8.18 17.68
CA ILE A 47 5.03 8.43 16.88
C ILE A 47 5.33 8.36 15.38
N ILE A 48 6.36 9.08 14.94
CA ILE A 48 6.75 9.08 13.52
C ILE A 48 7.10 7.66 13.05
N ARG A 49 7.79 6.88 13.89
CA ARG A 49 8.15 5.48 13.58
C ARG A 49 6.94 4.59 13.37
N TYR A 50 5.99 4.58 14.30
CA TYR A 50 4.85 3.68 14.14
C TYR A 50 3.94 4.15 13.00
N VAL A 51 3.80 5.46 12.77
CA VAL A 51 3.02 5.98 11.62
C VAL A 51 3.61 5.50 10.31
N TRP A 52 4.94 5.55 10.16
CA TRP A 52 5.64 4.97 9.01
C TRP A 52 5.36 3.46 8.86
N HIS A 53 5.48 2.70 9.94
CA HIS A 53 5.31 1.24 9.88
C HIS A 53 3.86 0.78 9.75
N ILE A 54 2.85 1.60 10.08
CA ILE A 54 1.44 1.29 9.81
C ILE A 54 1.23 1.11 8.29
N ILE A 55 1.78 1.99 7.45
CA ILE A 55 1.69 1.89 5.99
C ILE A 55 2.37 0.60 5.49
N THR A 56 3.52 0.24 6.06
CA THR A 56 4.20 -1.03 5.80
C THR A 56 3.28 -2.22 6.13
N ALA A 57 2.70 -2.23 7.32
CA ALA A 57 1.83 -3.32 7.79
C ALA A 57 0.57 -3.45 6.92
N GLU A 58 -0.07 -2.34 6.56
CA GLU A 58 -1.20 -2.30 5.63
C GLU A 58 -0.86 -2.94 4.29
N ASN A 59 0.25 -2.54 3.67
CA ASN A 59 0.69 -3.10 2.38
C ASN A 59 0.92 -4.61 2.46
N LEU A 60 1.53 -5.09 3.55
CA LEU A 60 1.75 -6.52 3.78
C LEU A 60 0.42 -7.27 3.93
N ILE A 61 -0.50 -6.75 4.76
CA ILE A 61 -1.82 -7.35 4.99
C ILE A 61 -2.62 -7.42 3.68
N PHE A 62 -2.64 -6.34 2.90
CA PHE A 62 -3.29 -6.34 1.59
C PHE A 62 -2.66 -7.33 0.64
N GLY A 63 -1.32 -7.39 0.62
CA GLY A 63 -0.57 -8.34 -0.18
C GLY A 63 -0.94 -9.79 0.10
N VAL A 64 -0.86 -10.17 1.37
CA VAL A 64 -1.22 -11.52 1.84
C VAL A 64 -2.68 -11.84 1.53
N ALA A 65 -3.61 -10.92 1.83
CA ALA A 65 -5.03 -11.10 1.54
C ALA A 65 -5.29 -11.32 0.04
N LEU A 66 -4.69 -10.51 -0.82
CA LEU A 66 -4.83 -10.62 -2.28
C LEU A 66 -4.23 -11.92 -2.83
N ILE A 67 -3.09 -12.36 -2.31
CA ILE A 67 -2.52 -13.67 -2.65
C ILE A 67 -3.50 -14.78 -2.30
N PHE A 68 -4.11 -14.78 -1.11
CA PHE A 68 -5.11 -15.79 -0.75
C PHE A 68 -6.36 -15.71 -1.65
N MET A 69 -6.88 -14.51 -1.89
CA MET A 69 -8.04 -14.29 -2.75
C MET A 69 -7.79 -14.73 -4.20
N ALA A 70 -6.54 -14.71 -4.68
CA ALA A 70 -6.18 -15.18 -6.01
C ALA A 70 -6.48 -16.67 -6.23
N PHE A 71 -6.57 -17.47 -5.16
CA PHE A 71 -6.91 -18.90 -5.22
C PHE A 71 -8.35 -19.19 -4.75
N TYR A 72 -9.11 -18.18 -4.36
CA TYR A 72 -10.48 -18.35 -3.87
C TYR A 72 -11.46 -18.68 -5.00
N ARG A 73 -12.37 -19.61 -4.76
CA ARG A 73 -13.26 -20.16 -5.81
C ARG A 73 -14.44 -19.24 -6.12
N GLU A 74 -15.05 -18.65 -5.09
CA GLU A 74 -16.25 -17.83 -5.23
C GLU A 74 -15.87 -16.35 -5.23
N ARG A 75 -15.62 -15.77 -6.40
CA ARG A 75 -14.97 -14.46 -6.48
C ARG A 75 -15.85 -13.31 -6.03
N GLU A 76 -17.17 -13.44 -6.18
CA GLU A 76 -18.11 -12.44 -5.71
C GLU A 76 -17.97 -12.20 -4.19
N LYS A 77 -17.71 -13.26 -3.42
CA LYS A 77 -17.53 -13.19 -1.96
C LYS A 77 -16.29 -12.39 -1.55
N VAL A 78 -15.25 -12.35 -2.39
CA VAL A 78 -14.00 -11.62 -2.11
C VAL A 78 -13.93 -10.25 -2.79
N ARG A 79 -14.92 -9.92 -3.62
CA ARG A 79 -14.96 -8.64 -4.36
C ARG A 79 -15.07 -7.43 -3.44
N ILE A 80 -15.84 -7.55 -2.35
CA ILE A 80 -15.97 -6.47 -1.36
C ILE A 80 -14.62 -6.15 -0.70
N VAL A 81 -13.79 -7.18 -0.43
CA VAL A 81 -12.47 -7.01 0.16
C VAL A 81 -11.54 -6.26 -0.79
N ALA A 82 -11.55 -6.60 -2.09
CA ALA A 82 -10.81 -5.84 -3.08
C ALA A 82 -11.26 -4.37 -3.12
N TRP A 83 -12.58 -4.09 -3.13
CA TRP A 83 -13.06 -2.70 -3.09
C TRP A 83 -12.59 -1.95 -1.83
N LEU A 84 -12.63 -2.58 -0.66
CA LEU A 84 -12.13 -1.98 0.57
C LEU A 84 -10.63 -1.66 0.49
N ILE A 85 -9.82 -2.57 -0.05
CA ILE A 85 -8.39 -2.32 -0.28
C ILE A 85 -8.19 -1.13 -1.22
N ALA A 86 -8.93 -1.05 -2.34
CA ALA A 86 -8.84 0.09 -3.26
C ALA A 86 -9.21 1.42 -2.57
N VAL A 87 -10.26 1.43 -1.76
CA VAL A 87 -10.68 2.63 -1.01
C VAL A 87 -9.58 3.05 -0.05
N VAL A 88 -9.00 2.13 0.74
CA VAL A 88 -7.93 2.47 1.67
C VAL A 88 -6.70 3.02 0.94
N LEU A 89 -6.30 2.41 -0.18
CA LEU A 89 -5.18 2.89 -1.00
C LEU A 89 -5.40 4.31 -1.52
N LEU A 90 -6.62 4.61 -2.00
CA LEU A 90 -6.98 5.93 -2.50
C LEU A 90 -7.09 6.97 -1.39
N THR A 91 -7.68 6.61 -0.24
CA THR A 91 -7.77 7.51 0.91
C THR A 91 -6.38 7.83 1.45
N ARG A 92 -5.50 6.83 1.57
CA ARG A 92 -4.11 7.03 1.99
C ARG A 92 -3.37 7.97 1.04
N TRP A 93 -3.48 7.72 -0.27
CA TRP A 93 -2.89 8.59 -1.28
C TRP A 93 -3.39 10.04 -1.16
N PHE A 94 -4.70 10.22 -0.98
CA PHE A 94 -5.32 11.53 -0.85
C PHE A 94 -4.81 12.30 0.39
N VAL A 95 -4.67 11.60 1.52
CA VAL A 95 -4.10 12.18 2.74
C VAL A 95 -2.65 12.60 2.50
N ILE A 96 -1.80 11.73 1.94
CA ILE A 96 -0.41 12.07 1.63
C ILE A 96 -0.33 13.30 0.72
N LEU A 97 -1.09 13.30 -0.38
CA LEU A 97 -1.11 14.41 -1.33
C LEU A 97 -1.51 15.73 -0.68
N ILE A 98 -2.60 15.75 0.10
CA ILE A 98 -3.07 16.98 0.77
C ILE A 98 -2.02 17.52 1.72
N PHE A 99 -1.50 16.68 2.62
CA PHE A 99 -0.55 17.15 3.62
C PHE A 99 0.77 17.60 2.97
N THR A 100 1.23 16.93 1.91
CA THR A 100 2.37 17.40 1.14
C THR A 100 2.10 18.76 0.48
N LEU A 101 0.95 18.94 -0.18
CA LEU A 101 0.60 20.22 -0.80
C LEU A 101 0.48 21.36 0.21
N MET A 102 0.00 21.08 1.42
CA MET A 102 -0.19 22.08 2.47
C MET A 102 1.08 22.46 3.20
N HIS A 103 2.02 21.53 3.40
CA HIS A 103 3.16 21.72 4.29
C HIS A 103 4.54 21.69 3.60
N ASP A 104 4.64 21.07 2.42
CA ASP A 104 5.91 20.98 1.70
C ASP A 104 5.66 20.77 0.19
N SER A 105 5.09 21.78 -0.48
CA SER A 105 4.75 21.69 -1.90
C SER A 105 5.98 21.49 -2.81
N ALA A 106 7.18 21.82 -2.34
CA ALA A 106 8.43 21.58 -3.05
C ALA A 106 8.78 20.08 -3.13
N SER A 107 8.27 19.27 -2.20
CA SER A 107 8.46 17.82 -2.15
C SER A 107 7.46 17.01 -3.01
N LEU A 108 6.65 17.66 -3.85
CA LEU A 108 5.63 16.98 -4.66
C LEU A 108 6.22 15.88 -5.57
N THR A 109 7.47 16.05 -6.00
CA THR A 109 8.22 15.04 -6.78
C THR A 109 8.38 13.72 -6.03
N ALA A 110 8.49 13.75 -4.70
CA ALA A 110 8.55 12.55 -3.87
C ALA A 110 7.21 11.78 -3.87
N VAL A 111 6.08 12.49 -3.98
CA VAL A 111 4.73 11.90 -4.00
C VAL A 111 4.38 11.29 -5.37
N VAL A 112 5.05 11.71 -6.44
CA VAL A 112 4.79 11.18 -7.80
C VAL A 112 5.04 9.68 -7.87
N THR A 113 6.14 9.19 -7.30
CA THR A 113 6.47 7.75 -7.32
C THR A 113 5.39 6.93 -6.61
N ASP A 114 4.96 7.38 -5.42
CA ASP A 114 3.88 6.72 -4.66
C ASP A 114 2.55 6.78 -5.41
N THR A 115 2.27 7.90 -6.08
CA THR A 115 1.06 8.08 -6.90
C THR A 115 1.01 7.07 -8.04
N ILE A 116 2.12 6.90 -8.78
CA ILE A 116 2.21 5.93 -9.88
C ILE A 116 1.98 4.52 -9.34
N ALA A 117 2.62 4.16 -8.23
CA ALA A 117 2.47 2.84 -7.62
C ALA A 117 1.01 2.57 -7.20
N ILE A 118 0.35 3.53 -6.55
CA ILE A 118 -1.02 3.38 -6.07
C ILE A 118 -2.01 3.29 -7.24
N ILE A 119 -1.86 4.14 -8.27
CA ILE A 119 -2.72 4.07 -9.46
C ILE A 119 -2.58 2.70 -10.13
N LEU A 120 -1.35 2.20 -10.29
CA LEU A 120 -1.11 0.88 -10.86
C LEU A 120 -1.80 -0.23 -10.07
N LEU A 121 -1.64 -0.24 -8.74
CA LEU A 121 -2.29 -1.23 -7.88
C LEU A 121 -3.82 -1.16 -8.00
N VAL A 122 -4.40 0.04 -7.93
CA VAL A 122 -5.86 0.23 -8.01
C VAL A 122 -6.39 -0.25 -9.36
N VAL A 123 -5.76 0.14 -10.48
CA VAL A 123 -6.20 -0.30 -11.81
C VAL A 123 -6.18 -1.83 -11.93
N LEU A 124 -5.09 -2.48 -11.52
CA LEU A 124 -4.98 -3.93 -11.54
C LEU A 124 -6.03 -4.59 -10.61
N LEU A 125 -6.28 -4.01 -9.45
CA LEU A 125 -7.29 -4.50 -8.51
C LEU A 125 -8.70 -4.44 -9.12
N LEU A 126 -9.04 -3.34 -9.80
CA LEU A 126 -10.31 -3.15 -10.49
C LEU A 126 -10.49 -4.13 -11.65
N LEU A 127 -9.42 -4.41 -12.41
CA LEU A 127 -9.44 -5.46 -13.43
C LEU A 127 -9.68 -6.83 -12.80
N GLY A 128 -9.00 -7.13 -11.69
CA GLY A 128 -9.21 -8.33 -10.89
C GLY A 128 -10.65 -8.49 -10.41
N ALA A 129 -11.27 -7.41 -9.95
CA ALA A 129 -12.65 -7.39 -9.47
C ALA A 129 -13.70 -7.59 -10.57
N ARG A 130 -13.31 -7.48 -11.85
CA ARG A 130 -14.17 -7.68 -13.02
C ARG A 130 -13.98 -9.05 -13.70
N VAL A 131 -13.03 -9.87 -13.24
CA VAL A 131 -12.80 -11.19 -13.84
C VAL A 131 -13.97 -12.13 -13.51
N LYS A 132 -14.74 -12.51 -14.52
CA LYS A 132 -15.88 -13.42 -14.40
C LYS A 132 -15.46 -14.80 -13.89
N ASP A 133 -16.33 -15.43 -13.10
CA ASP A 133 -16.17 -16.82 -12.69
C ASP A 133 -16.19 -17.72 -13.94
N LYS A 134 -15.18 -18.60 -14.03
CA LYS A 134 -15.07 -19.66 -15.05
C LYS A 134 -15.17 -21.01 -14.35
#